data_AF-A0A0G1R056-F1
#
_entry.id   AF-A0A0G1R056-F1
#
_cell.length_a   1.000
_cell.length_b   1.000
_cell.length_c   1.000
_cell.angle_alpha   90.00
_cell.angle_beta   90.00
_cell.angle_gamma   90.00
#
_symmetry.space_group_name_H-M   'P 1'
#
loop_
_entity.id
_entity.type
_entity.pdbx_description
1 polymer ?
#
loop_
_entity_poly.entity_id
_entity_poly.type
_entity_poly.pdbx_seq_one_letter_code
_entity_poly.pdbx_strand_id
1 'polypeptide(L)' 'RASKKQVQEAVKDNMGLLKIVKPDDANDAVAMALCHIRLNAQKK' A
#
# COMPACT_ATOMS: atom_id res chain seq x y z
N ARG A 1 -12.29 0.34 -10.78
CA ARG A 1 -11.74 -0.49 -9.68
C ARG A 1 -10.26 -0.75 -10.00
N ALA A 2 -9.36 -0.55 -9.04
CA ALA A 2 -7.95 -0.87 -9.25
C ALA A 2 -7.74 -2.40 -9.30
N SER A 3 -6.82 -2.85 -10.15
CA SER A 3 -6.36 -4.24 -10.19
C SER A 3 -5.39 -4.54 -9.03
N LYS A 4 -5.21 -5.83 -8.70
CA LYS A 4 -4.27 -6.25 -7.65
C LYS A 4 -2.85 -5.73 -7.92
N LYS A 5 -2.40 -5.80 -9.18
CA LYS A 5 -1.07 -5.31 -9.59
C LYS A 5 -0.91 -3.81 -9.34
N GLN A 6 -1.94 -3.01 -9.66
CA GLN A 6 -1.93 -1.57 -9.42
C GLN A 6 -1.84 -1.22 -7.93
N VAL A 7 -2.53 -1.97 -7.06
CA VAL A 7 -2.40 -1.78 -5.60
C VAL A 7 -1.00 -2.12 -5.12
N GLN A 8 -0.43 -3.24 -5.60
CA GLN A 8 0.92 -3.66 -5.23
C GLN A 8 2.01 -2.67 -5.68
N GLU A 9 1.89 -2.13 -6.88
CA GLU A 9 2.76 -1.07 -7.41
C GLU A 9 2.60 0.22 -6.61
N ALA A 10 1.36 0.61 -6.27
CA ALA A 10 1.10 1.78 -5.45
C ALA A 10 1.77 1.67 -4.07
N VAL A 11 1.73 0.50 -3.41
CA VAL A 11 2.43 0.28 -2.14
C VAL A 11 3.95 0.48 -2.31
N LYS A 12 4.53 -0.09 -3.38
CA LYS A 12 5.96 0.05 -3.67
C LYS A 12 6.34 1.52 -3.86
N ASP A 13 5.59 2.25 -4.68
CA ASP A 13 5.90 3.64 -5.03
C ASP A 13 5.68 4.58 -3.83
N ASN A 14 4.61 4.39 -3.05
CA ASN A 14 4.34 5.20 -1.85
C ASN A 14 5.36 4.97 -0.73
N MET A 15 6.00 3.79 -0.69
CA MET A 15 7.03 3.46 0.30
C MET A 15 8.46 3.59 -0.23
N GLY A 16 8.66 4.04 -1.48
CA GLY A 16 9.99 4.17 -2.08
C GLY A 16 10.77 2.86 -2.18
N LEU A 17 10.08 1.72 -2.33
CA LEU A 17 10.70 0.40 -2.36
C LEU A 17 11.26 0.10 -3.76
N LEU A 18 12.40 -0.60 -3.80
CA LEU A 18 12.99 -1.06 -5.07
C LEU A 18 12.14 -2.13 -5.78
N LYS A 19 11.33 -2.88 -5.03
CA LYS A 19 10.49 -3.98 -5.52
C LYS A 19 9.19 -4.06 -4.74
N ILE A 20 8.17 -4.65 -5.35
CA ILE A 20 6.89 -4.92 -4.67
C ILE A 20 7.11 -5.81 -3.44
N VAL A 21 6.35 -5.55 -2.38
CA VAL A 21 6.35 -6.37 -1.17
C VAL A 21 5.83 -7.77 -1.51
N LYS A 22 6.56 -8.80 -1.07
CA LYS A 22 6.18 -10.22 -1.17
C LYS A 22 6.34 -10.86 0.22
N PRO A 23 5.53 -11.87 0.58
CA PRO A 23 4.42 -12.45 -0.19
C PRO A 23 3.24 -11.48 -0.36
N ASP A 24 2.27 -11.83 -1.21
CA ASP A 24 1.15 -10.95 -1.54
C ASP A 24 0.37 -10.50 -0.29
N ASP A 25 0.19 -11.37 0.70
CA ASP A 25 -0.51 -11.06 1.94
C ASP A 25 0.18 -9.94 2.74
N ALA A 26 1.52 -9.86 2.68
CA ALA A 26 2.28 -8.80 3.32
C ALA A 26 2.09 -7.46 2.59
N ASN A 27 1.96 -7.47 1.26
CA ASN A 27 1.64 -6.26 0.51
C ASN A 27 0.24 -5.73 0.89
N ASP A 28 -0.73 -6.63 1.00
CA ASP A 28 -2.11 -6.29 1.36
C ASP A 28 -2.19 -5.71 2.79
N ALA A 29 -1.44 -6.27 3.75
CA ALA A 29 -1.33 -5.73 5.10
C ALA A 29 -0.73 -4.30 5.11
N VAL A 30 0.31 -4.06 4.32
CA VAL A 30 0.93 -2.73 4.19
C VAL A 30 -0.04 -1.74 3.54
N ALA A 31 -0.76 -2.16 2.50
CA ALA A 31 -1.78 -1.33 1.85
C ALA A 31 -2.87 -0.90 2.85
N MET A 32 -3.35 -1.84 3.69
CA MET A 32 -4.34 -1.56 4.73
C MET A 32 -3.83 -0.56 5.78
N ALA A 33 -2.60 -0.75 6.27
CA ALA A 33 -1.98 0.15 7.23
C ALA A 33 -1.79 1.56 6.63
N LEU A 34 -1.31 1.66 5.39
CA LEU A 34 -1.14 2.92 4.68
C LEU A 34 -2.47 3.66 4.53
N CYS A 35 -3.54 2.96 4.13
CA CYS A 35 -4.89 3.51 4.05
C CYS A 35 -5.35 4.06 5.40
N HIS A 36 -5.20 3.31 6.48
CA HIS A 36 -5.60 3.73 7.83
C HIS A 36 -4.85 5.00 8.27
N ILE A 37 -3.52 5.02 8.08
CA ILE A 37 -2.69 6.18 8.41
C ILE A 37 -3.13 7.40 7.60
N ARG A 38 -3.36 7.25 6.29
CA ARG A 38 -3.76 8.35 5.41
C ARG A 38 -5.11 8.93 5.83
N LEU A 39 -6.09 8.08 6.13
CA LEU A 39 -7.42 8.50 6.59
C LEU A 39 -7.36 9.23 7.93
N ASN A 40 -6.49 8.81 8.85
CA ASN A 40 -6.35 9.46 10.15
C ASN A 40 -5.50 10.74 10.08
N ALA A 41 -4.49 10.78 9.20
CA ALA A 41 -3.69 11.97 8.98
C ALA A 41 -4.50 13.14 8.40
N GLN A 42 -5.57 12.86 7.67
CA GLN A 42 -6.50 13.86 7.11
C GLN A 42 -7.50 14.41 8.15
N LYS A 43 -7.56 13.85 9.37
CA LYS A 43 -8.49 14.27 10.44
C LYS A 43 -7.88 15.29 11.42
N LYS A 44 -6.76 15.92 11.06
CA LYS A 44 -6.17 17.06 11.77
C LYS A 44 -6.52 18.35 11.07
#